data_AF-A0A9D4ZJS6-F1
#
_entry.id   AF-A0A9D4ZJS6-F1
#
_cell.length_a   1.000
_cell.length_b   1.000
_cell.length_c   1.000
_cell.angle_alpha   90.00
_cell.angle_beta   90.00
_cell.angle_gamma   90.00
#
_symmetry.space_group_name_H-M   'P 1'
#
loop_
_entity.id
_entity.type
_entity.pdbx_description
1 polymer ?
#
loop_
_entity_poly.entity_id
_entity_poly.type
_entity_poly.pdbx_seq_one_letter_code
_entity_poly.pdbx_strand_id
1 'polypeptide(L)'
;AALVQKVQNCLKEEAWIKNPSVEVFLAALRRRLDACVDGKLANAVTNIHVKREDKSRNLDREFYEKKLPELCKNLQRMTMPVFNQMLPDLIKAVMQEMSSVPDENCRPRCEARCPACGSICYHAKGHSAAKHNTIHQPAGLAGHKWFRKIALVERSCLQCLETAVRMVREDGARVIPFSEFDKEYPEWDMPTSNEASAIQMREWIFFRYQRELVDYFNARRAGQKFGPAENMPTAYNHDRAQLQARLHNTLRPKFPNEDAWTQFIQLLKTF
;
A
#
# COMPACT_ATOMS: atom_id res chain seq x y z
N ALA A 1 14.77 -31.38 7.87
CA ALA A 1 15.95 -30.65 8.38
C ALA A 1 16.32 -29.47 7.47
N ALA A 2 16.65 -29.68 6.18
CA ALA A 2 17.05 -28.59 5.28
C ALA A 2 15.98 -27.50 5.01
N LEU A 3 14.69 -27.89 4.95
CA LEU A 3 13.55 -26.96 4.81
C LEU A 3 13.39 -26.03 6.02
N VAL A 4 13.40 -26.62 7.22
CA VAL A 4 13.34 -25.89 8.50
C VAL A 4 14.50 -24.90 8.60
N GLN A 5 15.70 -25.34 8.23
CA GLN A 5 16.90 -24.49 8.23
C GLN A 5 16.80 -23.34 7.21
N LYS A 6 16.24 -23.56 6.02
CA LYS A 6 16.08 -22.52 5.00
C LYS A 6 15.04 -21.46 5.39
N VAL A 7 13.89 -21.88 5.92
CA VAL A 7 12.86 -20.98 6.47
C VAL A 7 13.42 -20.19 7.64
N GLN A 8 14.15 -20.86 8.54
CA GLN A 8 14.84 -20.19 9.65
C GLN A 8 15.91 -19.21 9.16
N ASN A 9 16.67 -19.53 8.12
CA ASN A 9 17.69 -18.64 7.58
C ASN A 9 17.06 -17.40 6.91
N CYS A 10 16.00 -17.57 6.10
CA CYS A 10 15.24 -16.44 5.53
C CYS A 10 14.64 -15.52 6.59
N LEU A 11 14.23 -16.07 7.74
CA LEU A 11 13.61 -15.31 8.83
C LEU A 11 14.64 -14.75 9.83
N LYS A 12 15.87 -15.30 9.87
CA LYS A 12 17.01 -14.85 10.70
C LYS A 12 17.88 -13.79 10.02
N GLU A 13 17.98 -13.77 8.69
CA GLU A 13 18.85 -12.86 7.94
C GLU A 13 18.36 -11.40 7.90
N GLU A 14 17.12 -11.13 8.27
CA GLU A 14 16.57 -9.79 8.24
C GLU A 14 16.14 -9.33 9.66
N ALA A 15 16.44 -8.08 10.03
CA ALA A 15 16.32 -7.50 11.38
C ALA A 15 14.90 -7.00 11.77
N TRP A 16 13.83 -7.73 11.47
CA TRP A 16 12.40 -7.31 11.56
C TRP A 16 11.61 -8.05 12.64
N ILE A 17 12.31 -8.84 13.46
CA ILE A 17 11.73 -9.70 14.49
C ILE A 17 11.08 -8.92 15.66
N LYS A 18 11.22 -7.59 15.74
CA LYS A 18 10.73 -6.78 16.87
C LYS A 18 9.51 -5.93 16.50
N ASN A 19 8.36 -6.56 16.23
CA ASN A 19 7.12 -5.85 15.93
C ASN A 19 5.89 -6.65 16.39
N PRO A 20 5.02 -6.11 17.27
CA PRO A 20 3.79 -6.77 17.70
C PRO A 20 2.88 -7.23 16.55
N SER A 21 2.78 -6.46 15.46
CA SER A 21 2.00 -6.82 14.27
C SER A 21 2.57 -8.03 13.53
N VAL A 22 3.90 -8.14 13.50
CA VAL A 22 4.64 -9.27 12.90
C VAL A 22 4.56 -10.49 13.79
N GLU A 23 4.66 -10.34 15.12
CA GLU A 23 4.44 -11.44 16.07
C GLU A 23 3.05 -12.03 15.91
N VAL A 24 2.02 -11.18 15.82
CA VAL A 24 0.64 -11.61 15.62
C VAL A 24 0.44 -12.29 14.26
N PHE A 25 1.05 -11.74 13.19
CA PHE A 25 1.06 -12.37 11.87
C PHE A 25 1.77 -13.74 11.87
N LEU A 26 2.96 -13.84 12.47
CA LEU A 26 3.74 -15.08 12.55
C LEU A 26 3.02 -16.12 13.41
N ALA A 27 2.33 -15.71 14.47
CA ALA A 27 1.50 -16.58 15.29
C ALA A 27 0.29 -17.12 14.50
N ALA A 28 -0.38 -16.26 13.73
CA ALA A 28 -1.49 -16.65 12.85
C ALA A 28 -1.01 -17.61 11.76
N LEU A 29 0.08 -17.27 11.08
CA LEU A 29 0.71 -18.10 10.05
C LEU A 29 1.12 -19.46 10.62
N ARG A 30 1.75 -19.50 11.80
CA ARG A 30 2.11 -20.74 12.49
C ARG A 30 0.88 -21.62 12.71
N ARG A 31 -0.18 -21.09 13.35
CA ARG A 31 -1.39 -21.87 13.65
C ARG A 31 -1.99 -22.50 12.40
N ARG A 32 -2.00 -21.76 11.29
CA ARG A 32 -2.55 -22.25 10.02
C ARG A 32 -1.65 -23.26 9.32
N LEU A 33 -0.34 -23.07 9.37
CA LEU A 33 0.61 -24.06 8.86
C LEU A 33 0.56 -25.37 9.66
N ASP A 34 0.36 -25.29 10.99
CA ASP A 34 0.24 -26.46 11.87
C ASP A 34 -1.04 -27.26 11.58
N ALA A 35 -2.16 -26.53 11.41
CA ALA A 35 -3.46 -27.15 11.20
C ALA A 35 -3.66 -27.71 9.78
N CYS A 36 -3.09 -27.07 8.76
CA CYS A 36 -3.47 -27.34 7.37
C CYS A 36 -2.32 -27.79 6.47
N VAL A 37 -1.05 -27.73 6.91
CA VAL A 37 0.10 -27.98 6.03
C VAL A 37 1.06 -29.01 6.64
N ASP A 38 1.83 -28.65 7.67
CA ASP A 38 2.80 -29.53 8.31
C ASP A 38 3.33 -28.91 9.63
N GLY A 39 3.31 -29.69 10.71
CA GLY A 39 3.75 -29.23 12.03
C GLY A 39 5.26 -28.95 12.13
N LYS A 40 6.10 -29.52 11.27
CA LYS A 40 7.55 -29.18 11.23
C LYS A 40 7.77 -27.83 10.57
N LEU A 41 6.96 -27.46 9.59
CA LEU A 41 6.94 -26.13 8.98
C LEU A 41 6.39 -25.07 9.94
N ALA A 42 5.32 -25.40 10.69
CA ALA A 42 4.83 -24.54 11.77
C ALA A 42 5.88 -24.31 12.87
N ASN A 43 6.58 -25.36 13.29
CA ASN A 43 7.67 -25.25 14.26
C ASN A 43 8.89 -24.47 13.71
N ALA A 44 9.13 -24.49 12.40
CA ALA A 44 10.16 -23.66 11.78
C ALA A 44 9.85 -22.15 11.92
N VAL A 45 8.57 -21.78 11.81
CA VAL A 45 8.09 -20.40 12.06
C VAL A 45 8.17 -20.02 13.55
N THR A 46 8.13 -21.00 14.46
CA THR A 46 8.13 -20.79 15.92
C THR A 46 9.55 -20.58 16.49
N ASN A 47 10.55 -21.17 15.85
CA ASN A 47 11.96 -21.08 16.26
C ASN A 47 12.64 -19.76 15.86
N ILE A 48 11.88 -18.81 15.33
CA ILE A 48 12.30 -17.42 15.16
C ILE A 48 12.23 -16.78 16.55
N HIS A 49 13.37 -16.67 17.22
CA HIS A 49 13.43 -16.12 18.57
C HIS A 49 13.16 -14.62 18.53
N VAL A 50 11.96 -14.22 18.92
CA VAL A 50 11.60 -12.80 19.09
C VAL A 50 12.13 -12.29 20.42
N LYS A 51 13.31 -11.66 20.41
CA LYS A 51 13.78 -10.90 21.58
C LYS A 51 12.93 -9.63 21.69
N ARG A 52 12.06 -9.61 22.70
CA ARG A 52 11.10 -8.55 22.99
C ARG A 52 11.81 -7.27 23.41
N GLU A 53 11.96 -6.33 22.47
CA GLU A 53 12.33 -4.94 22.77
C GLU A 53 11.55 -4.01 21.84
N ASP A 54 10.47 -3.48 22.43
CA ASP A 54 9.68 -2.27 22.13
C ASP A 54 9.06 -1.99 20.73
N LYS A 55 8.03 -1.13 20.79
CA LYS A 55 6.81 -1.07 19.96
C LYS A 55 6.93 -0.37 18.58
N SER A 56 6.07 -0.87 17.68
CA SER A 56 5.44 -0.21 16.51
C SER A 56 6.17 -0.21 15.15
N ARG A 57 5.85 -1.22 14.33
CA ARG A 57 5.80 -1.07 12.87
C ARG A 57 4.49 -1.67 12.36
N ASN A 58 3.90 -1.12 11.31
CA ASN A 58 2.72 -1.73 10.68
C ASN A 58 3.17 -2.62 9.53
N LEU A 59 2.43 -3.70 9.26
CA LEU A 59 2.63 -4.49 8.04
C LEU A 59 2.23 -3.63 6.84
N ASP A 60 3.21 -3.16 6.07
CA ASP A 60 3.00 -2.20 4.99
C ASP A 60 2.78 -2.87 3.62
N ARG A 61 2.59 -2.05 2.59
CA ARG A 61 2.30 -2.49 1.22
C ARG A 61 3.42 -3.32 0.60
N GLU A 62 4.68 -3.04 0.95
CA GLU A 62 5.85 -3.77 0.44
C GLU A 62 5.89 -5.20 0.97
N PHE A 63 5.46 -5.40 2.22
CA PHE A 63 5.27 -6.74 2.78
C PHE A 63 4.30 -7.56 1.92
N TYR A 64 3.13 -7.03 1.59
CA TYR A 64 2.11 -7.77 0.82
C TYR A 64 2.42 -7.89 -0.67
N GLU A 65 3.11 -6.93 -1.28
CA GLU A 65 3.34 -6.89 -2.73
C GLU A 65 4.67 -7.52 -3.18
N LYS A 66 5.68 -7.61 -2.30
CA LYS A 66 7.00 -8.19 -2.64
C LYS A 66 7.37 -9.37 -1.75
N LYS A 67 7.43 -9.15 -0.44
CA LYS A 67 7.99 -10.13 0.51
C LYS A 67 7.06 -11.33 0.71
N LEU A 68 5.75 -11.11 0.78
CA LEU A 68 4.76 -12.16 0.85
C LEU A 68 4.74 -12.97 -0.47
N PRO A 69 4.68 -12.37 -1.68
CA PRO A 69 4.83 -13.11 -2.92
C PRO A 69 6.16 -13.84 -3.07
N GLU A 70 7.27 -13.30 -2.56
CA GLU A 70 8.58 -13.96 -2.61
C GLU A 70 8.69 -15.13 -1.62
N LEU A 71 8.15 -14.97 -0.42
CA LEU A 71 7.90 -16.06 0.53
C LEU A 71 7.01 -17.12 -0.13
N CYS A 72 5.91 -16.71 -0.76
CA CYS A 72 5.01 -17.58 -1.51
C CYS A 72 5.70 -18.26 -2.69
N LYS A 73 6.58 -17.57 -3.41
CA LYS A 73 7.32 -18.09 -4.57
C LYS A 73 8.42 -19.06 -4.15
N ASN A 74 9.05 -18.79 -3.00
CA ASN A 74 10.00 -19.70 -2.39
C ASN A 74 9.32 -20.94 -1.82
N LEU A 75 8.12 -20.80 -1.25
CA LEU A 75 7.26 -21.93 -0.87
C LEU A 75 6.69 -22.66 -2.10
N GLN A 76 6.44 -21.96 -3.22
CA GLN A 76 5.99 -22.52 -4.51
C GLN A 76 7.07 -23.33 -5.23
N ARG A 77 8.34 -22.94 -5.07
CA ARG A 77 9.53 -23.67 -5.58
C ARG A 77 9.85 -24.93 -4.77
N MET A 78 9.21 -25.09 -3.61
CA MET A 78 9.18 -26.35 -2.89
C MET A 78 8.02 -27.12 -3.49
N THR A 79 8.31 -28.15 -4.29
CA THR A 79 7.31 -28.97 -4.99
C THR A 79 6.33 -29.61 -4.00
N MET A 80 5.27 -28.86 -3.70
CA MET A 80 4.03 -29.30 -3.11
C MET A 80 2.95 -28.64 -3.95
N PRO A 81 2.47 -29.29 -5.03
CA PRO A 81 1.32 -28.82 -5.82
C PRO A 81 0.14 -28.39 -4.94
N VAL A 82 0.01 -29.04 -3.79
CA VAL A 82 -0.95 -28.76 -2.72
C VAL A 82 -0.74 -27.37 -2.09
N PHE A 83 0.48 -26.92 -1.84
CA PHE A 83 0.73 -25.62 -1.19
C PHE A 83 0.34 -24.43 -2.08
N ASN A 84 0.54 -24.55 -3.40
CA ASN A 84 0.21 -23.49 -4.36
C ASN A 84 -1.31 -23.36 -4.55
N GLN A 85 -2.03 -24.47 -4.46
CA GLN A 85 -3.49 -24.48 -4.46
C GLN A 85 -4.05 -23.92 -3.14
N MET A 86 -3.37 -24.16 -2.01
CA MET A 86 -3.78 -23.70 -0.68
C MET A 86 -3.34 -22.26 -0.35
N LEU A 87 -2.44 -21.67 -1.11
CA LEU A 87 -1.87 -20.37 -0.78
C LEU A 87 -2.91 -19.23 -0.74
N PRO A 88 -3.85 -19.10 -1.69
CA PRO A 88 -4.91 -18.09 -1.59
C PRO A 88 -5.76 -18.24 -0.32
N ASP A 89 -6.07 -19.48 0.07
CA ASP A 89 -6.83 -19.78 1.28
C ASP A 89 -6.04 -19.51 2.55
N LEU A 90 -4.72 -19.78 2.54
CA LEU A 90 -3.83 -19.43 3.64
C LEU A 90 -3.73 -17.92 3.82
N ILE A 91 -3.54 -17.16 2.74
CA ILE A 91 -3.52 -15.69 2.77
C ILE A 91 -4.86 -15.17 3.32
N LYS A 92 -5.99 -15.69 2.81
CA LYS A 92 -7.33 -15.33 3.28
C LYS A 92 -7.50 -15.61 4.78
N ALA A 93 -7.07 -16.78 5.25
CA ALA A 93 -7.18 -17.17 6.65
C ALA A 93 -6.31 -16.29 7.57
N VAL A 94 -5.08 -15.99 7.16
CA VAL A 94 -4.20 -15.08 7.91
C VAL A 94 -4.79 -13.66 7.93
N MET A 95 -5.30 -13.15 6.81
CA MET A 95 -5.97 -11.85 6.77
C MET A 95 -7.21 -11.79 7.66
N GLN A 96 -8.03 -12.85 7.72
CA GLN A 96 -9.18 -12.95 8.63
C GLN A 96 -8.76 -12.89 10.09
N GLU A 97 -7.69 -13.60 10.43
CA GLU A 97 -7.15 -13.63 11.79
C GLU A 97 -6.57 -12.27 12.19
N MET A 98 -5.82 -11.62 11.30
CA MET A 98 -5.32 -10.26 11.49
C MET A 98 -6.43 -9.20 11.59
N SER A 99 -7.55 -9.39 10.89
CA SER A 99 -8.70 -8.48 10.98
C SER A 99 -9.41 -8.57 12.34
N SER A 100 -9.19 -9.66 13.08
CA SER A 100 -9.79 -9.88 14.41
C SER A 100 -8.91 -9.33 15.56
N VAL A 101 -7.76 -8.73 15.24
CA VAL A 101 -6.83 -8.18 16.24
C VAL A 101 -7.40 -6.89 16.84
N PRO A 102 -7.35 -6.68 18.17
CA PRO A 102 -7.89 -5.45 18.79
C PRO A 102 -7.18 -4.16 18.35
N ASP A 103 -5.86 -4.20 18.12
CA ASP A 103 -5.07 -3.05 17.68
C ASP A 103 -5.30 -2.76 16.19
N GLU A 104 -5.88 -1.60 15.88
CA GLU A 104 -6.17 -1.15 14.51
C GLU A 104 -4.91 -0.96 13.66
N ASN A 105 -3.77 -0.66 14.28
CA ASN A 105 -2.48 -0.54 13.59
C ASN A 105 -1.99 -1.89 13.05
N CYS A 106 -2.41 -2.98 13.69
CA CYS A 106 -2.10 -4.34 13.28
C CYS A 106 -3.08 -4.87 12.23
N ARG A 107 -4.22 -4.21 11.99
CA ARG A 107 -5.21 -4.67 11.01
C ARG A 107 -4.76 -4.32 9.59
N PRO A 108 -5.09 -5.14 8.57
CA PRO A 108 -4.94 -4.75 7.18
C PRO A 108 -5.67 -3.41 6.92
N ARG A 109 -5.21 -2.63 5.96
CA ARG A 109 -5.93 -1.40 5.54
C ARG A 109 -7.24 -1.76 4.85
N CYS A 110 -8.22 -0.86 4.93
CA CYS A 110 -9.40 -0.91 4.10
C CYS A 110 -8.99 -0.88 2.61
N GLU A 111 -9.56 -1.77 1.81
CA GLU A 111 -9.21 -1.90 0.38
C GLU A 111 -10.01 -0.93 -0.51
N ALA A 112 -10.96 -0.18 0.06
CA ALA A 112 -11.74 0.81 -0.65
C ALA A 112 -10.82 1.90 -1.24
N ARG A 113 -11.08 2.26 -2.50
CA ARG A 113 -10.33 3.27 -3.25
C ARG A 113 -11.22 4.46 -3.54
N CYS A 114 -10.69 5.66 -3.36
CA CYS A 114 -11.41 6.89 -3.65
C CYS A 114 -11.82 6.87 -5.13
N PRO A 115 -13.10 7.04 -5.46
CA PRO A 115 -13.59 6.90 -6.84
C PRO A 115 -13.03 7.97 -7.77
N ALA A 116 -12.60 9.12 -7.24
CA ALA A 116 -12.07 10.22 -8.03
C ALA A 116 -10.54 10.17 -8.25
N CYS A 117 -9.76 9.64 -7.31
CA CYS A 117 -8.28 9.65 -7.40
C CYS A 117 -7.60 8.29 -7.20
N GLY A 118 -8.37 7.23 -6.95
CA GLY A 118 -7.90 5.87 -6.76
C GLY A 118 -7.05 5.62 -5.51
N SER A 119 -6.89 6.62 -4.63
CA SER A 119 -6.11 6.49 -3.38
C SER A 119 -6.83 5.57 -2.39
N ILE A 120 -6.06 4.74 -1.67
CA ILE A 120 -6.58 3.70 -0.78
C ILE A 120 -6.93 4.32 0.57
N CYS A 121 -8.10 3.95 1.10
CA CYS A 121 -8.56 4.35 2.42
C CYS A 121 -7.49 4.13 3.51
N TYR A 122 -7.33 5.09 4.42
CA TYR A 122 -6.33 4.97 5.49
C TYR A 122 -6.81 4.20 6.72
N HIS A 123 -8.12 3.96 6.85
CA HIS A 123 -8.68 3.20 7.96
C HIS A 123 -8.33 1.71 7.90
N ALA A 124 -8.47 1.02 9.03
CA ALA A 124 -8.36 -0.42 9.13
C ALA A 124 -9.47 -1.15 8.34
N LYS A 125 -9.22 -2.39 7.94
CA LYS A 125 -10.18 -3.27 7.30
C LYS A 125 -11.32 -3.57 8.28
N GLY A 126 -12.55 -3.46 7.79
CA GLY A 126 -13.74 -3.62 8.62
C GLY A 126 -13.97 -2.47 9.61
N HIS A 127 -13.34 -1.30 9.39
CA HIS A 127 -13.63 -0.12 10.19
C HIS A 127 -15.14 0.18 10.17
N SER A 128 -15.71 0.39 11.36
CA SER A 128 -17.08 0.82 11.58
C SER A 128 -17.19 2.34 11.69
N ALA A 129 -16.09 3.05 11.43
CA ALA A 129 -16.04 4.49 11.46
C ALA A 129 -16.98 5.09 10.42
N ALA A 130 -17.27 6.38 10.57
CA ALA A 130 -17.87 7.20 9.53
C ALA A 130 -17.07 7.06 8.21
N LYS A 131 -17.73 7.46 7.11
CA LYS A 131 -17.31 7.44 5.70
C LYS A 131 -15.82 7.24 5.41
N HIS A 132 -15.50 6.49 4.36
CA HIS A 132 -14.15 6.29 3.86
C HIS A 132 -13.39 7.62 3.65
N ASN A 133 -12.15 7.64 4.12
CA ASN A 133 -11.25 8.79 3.97
C ASN A 133 -9.86 8.33 3.52
N THR A 134 -9.12 9.22 2.85
CA THR A 134 -7.80 8.96 2.27
C THR A 134 -6.96 10.21 2.20
N ILE A 135 -5.63 10.04 2.11
CA ILE A 135 -4.76 11.09 1.57
C ILE A 135 -5.06 11.17 0.07
N HIS A 136 -5.80 12.20 -0.35
CA HIS A 136 -6.13 12.44 -1.75
C HIS A 136 -4.86 12.78 -2.54
N GLN A 137 -4.80 12.41 -3.81
CA GLN A 137 -3.59 12.50 -4.64
C GLN A 137 -3.96 12.97 -6.05
N PRO A 138 -2.98 13.42 -6.87
CA PRO A 138 -3.20 13.65 -8.31
C PRO A 138 -3.90 12.44 -8.94
N ALA A 139 -5.10 12.64 -9.50
CA ALA A 139 -5.90 11.53 -10.01
C ALA A 139 -5.22 10.80 -11.18
N GLY A 140 -4.32 11.46 -11.90
CA GLY A 140 -3.47 10.87 -12.92
C GLY A 140 -2.57 9.73 -12.41
N LEU A 141 -2.22 9.68 -11.12
CA LEU A 141 -1.49 8.53 -10.54
C LEU A 141 -2.30 7.22 -10.56
N ALA A 142 -3.63 7.32 -10.63
CA ALA A 142 -4.53 6.17 -10.81
C ALA A 142 -4.97 5.99 -12.27
N GLY A 143 -4.39 6.76 -13.19
CA GLY A 143 -4.70 6.71 -14.62
C GLY A 143 -6.02 7.39 -14.96
N HIS A 144 -6.47 8.38 -14.17
CA HIS A 144 -7.55 9.26 -14.59
C HIS A 144 -7.00 10.33 -15.55
N LYS A 145 -7.79 10.66 -16.57
CA LYS A 145 -7.48 11.68 -17.56
C LYS A 145 -8.62 12.69 -17.65
N TRP A 146 -8.31 13.91 -18.07
CA TRP A 146 -9.33 14.92 -18.29
C TRP A 146 -10.35 14.43 -19.33
N PHE A 147 -11.64 14.70 -19.09
CA PHE A 147 -12.69 14.27 -20.00
C PHE A 147 -12.44 14.77 -21.43
N ARG A 148 -12.56 13.86 -22.41
CA ARG A 148 -12.26 14.10 -23.84
C ARG A 148 -10.80 14.52 -24.16
N LYS A 149 -9.90 14.44 -23.18
CA LYS A 149 -8.47 14.66 -23.39
C LYS A 149 -7.70 13.36 -23.17
N ILE A 150 -6.47 13.33 -23.66
CA ILE A 150 -5.53 12.24 -23.35
C ILE A 150 -4.70 12.55 -22.10
N ALA A 151 -4.66 13.80 -21.67
CA ALA A 151 -3.83 14.28 -20.57
C ALA A 151 -4.27 13.71 -19.20
N LEU A 152 -3.31 13.14 -18.46
CA LEU A 152 -3.50 12.71 -17.08
C LEU A 152 -3.95 13.89 -16.21
N VAL A 153 -4.89 13.64 -15.28
CA VAL A 153 -5.40 14.68 -14.36
C VAL A 153 -4.33 15.00 -13.32
N GLU A 154 -3.81 16.22 -13.37
CA GLU A 154 -2.80 16.69 -12.41
C GLU A 154 -3.36 16.98 -11.02
N ARG A 155 -4.68 17.18 -10.91
CA ARG A 155 -5.29 17.68 -9.68
C ARG A 155 -5.60 16.56 -8.70
N SER A 156 -5.44 16.88 -7.41
CA SER A 156 -6.00 16.10 -6.32
C SER A 156 -7.50 16.37 -6.16
N CYS A 157 -8.22 15.51 -5.43
CA CYS A 157 -9.65 15.73 -5.16
C CYS A 157 -9.90 17.06 -4.42
N LEU A 158 -9.01 17.44 -3.50
CA LEU A 158 -9.11 18.72 -2.79
C LEU A 158 -8.93 19.90 -3.75
N GLN A 159 -7.91 19.86 -4.61
CA GLN A 159 -7.71 20.91 -5.61
C GLN A 159 -8.91 21.00 -6.57
N CYS A 160 -9.47 19.86 -6.98
CA CYS A 160 -10.69 19.84 -7.78
C CYS A 160 -11.88 20.48 -7.06
N LEU A 161 -12.03 20.24 -5.75
CA LEU A 161 -13.04 20.87 -4.91
C LEU A 161 -12.84 22.40 -4.82
N GLU A 162 -11.62 22.84 -4.48
CA GLU A 162 -11.27 24.25 -4.32
C GLU A 162 -11.39 25.06 -5.62
N THR A 163 -11.17 24.41 -6.76
CA THR A 163 -11.21 25.05 -8.09
C THR A 163 -12.51 24.78 -8.86
N ALA A 164 -13.56 24.32 -8.17
CA ALA A 164 -14.89 24.06 -8.73
C ALA A 164 -14.89 23.17 -10.00
N VAL A 165 -13.97 22.20 -10.05
CA VAL A 165 -13.91 21.21 -11.12
C VAL A 165 -15.14 20.31 -11.06
N ARG A 166 -15.52 19.74 -12.20
CA ARG A 166 -16.61 18.76 -12.29
C ARG A 166 -16.06 17.37 -12.50
N MET A 167 -16.63 16.41 -11.80
CA MET A 167 -16.46 14.97 -12.02
C MET A 167 -17.32 14.55 -13.21
N VAL A 168 -16.80 13.61 -13.99
CA VAL A 168 -17.58 12.94 -15.03
C VAL A 168 -17.68 11.47 -14.63
N ARG A 169 -18.90 10.94 -14.56
CA ARG A 169 -19.11 9.51 -14.31
C ARG A 169 -18.48 8.66 -15.43
N GLU A 170 -18.19 7.40 -15.13
CA GLU A 170 -17.59 6.48 -16.11
C GLU A 170 -18.46 6.31 -17.37
N ASP A 171 -19.78 6.42 -17.23
CA ASP A 171 -20.74 6.39 -18.33
C ASP A 171 -20.71 7.65 -19.23
N GLY A 172 -19.99 8.70 -18.82
CA GLY A 172 -19.93 9.98 -19.53
C GLY A 172 -21.24 10.77 -19.55
N ALA A 173 -22.30 10.26 -18.93
CA ALA A 173 -23.66 10.80 -19.04
C ALA A 173 -23.92 11.94 -18.06
N ARG A 174 -23.23 11.94 -16.92
CA ARG A 174 -23.43 12.94 -15.87
C ARG A 174 -22.14 13.66 -15.51
N VAL A 175 -22.27 14.99 -15.43
CA VAL A 175 -21.22 15.91 -15.00
C VAL A 175 -21.65 16.50 -13.67
N ILE A 176 -20.89 16.22 -12.62
CA ILE A 176 -21.27 16.49 -11.22
C ILE A 176 -20.23 17.43 -10.62
N PRO A 177 -20.61 18.56 -10.00
CA PRO A 177 -19.65 19.42 -9.30
C PRO A 177 -18.90 18.64 -8.20
N PHE A 178 -17.59 18.88 -8.04
CA PHE A 178 -16.84 18.26 -6.93
C PHE A 178 -17.37 18.65 -5.54
N SER A 179 -18.06 19.79 -5.42
CA SER A 179 -18.77 20.20 -4.20
C SER A 179 -19.90 19.26 -3.79
N GLU A 180 -20.31 18.33 -4.67
CA GLU A 180 -21.31 17.30 -4.40
C GLU A 180 -20.68 15.90 -4.29
N PHE A 181 -19.37 15.83 -4.05
CA PHE A 181 -18.63 14.57 -3.98
C PHE A 181 -19.23 13.61 -2.95
N ASP A 182 -19.61 14.10 -1.77
CA ASP A 182 -20.22 13.29 -0.71
C ASP A 182 -21.69 12.93 -0.96
N LYS A 183 -22.39 13.64 -1.85
CA LYS A 183 -23.73 13.25 -2.30
C LYS A 183 -23.66 12.13 -3.34
N GLU A 184 -22.69 12.26 -4.24
CA GLU A 184 -22.43 11.30 -5.30
C GLU A 184 -21.78 10.00 -4.77
N TYR A 185 -20.92 10.14 -3.77
CA TYR A 185 -20.25 9.04 -3.07
C TYR A 185 -20.53 9.13 -1.56
N PRO A 186 -21.75 8.74 -1.11
CA PRO A 186 -22.20 8.90 0.28
C PRO A 186 -21.35 8.17 1.30
N GLU A 187 -20.65 7.11 0.88
CA GLU A 187 -19.71 6.34 1.69
C GLU A 187 -18.34 7.02 1.84
N TRP A 188 -18.09 8.17 1.23
CA TRP A 188 -16.79 8.86 1.27
C TRP A 188 -16.88 10.25 1.90
N ASP A 189 -15.90 10.58 2.73
CA ASP A 189 -15.72 11.92 3.27
C ASP A 189 -15.41 12.93 2.15
N MET A 190 -15.78 14.18 2.40
CA MET A 190 -15.33 15.28 1.55
C MET A 190 -13.80 15.38 1.57
N PRO A 191 -13.16 15.68 0.43
CA PRO A 191 -11.71 15.90 0.40
C PRO A 191 -11.28 17.01 1.37
N THR A 192 -10.28 16.74 2.21
CA THR A 192 -9.72 17.70 3.18
C THR A 192 -8.20 17.82 3.05
N SER A 193 -7.62 18.85 3.67
CA SER A 193 -6.19 19.20 3.63
C SER A 193 -5.36 18.63 4.79
N ASN A 194 -5.94 17.76 5.62
CA ASN A 194 -5.40 17.37 6.93
C ASN A 194 -4.01 16.69 6.89
N GLU A 195 -3.51 16.32 5.70
CA GLU A 195 -2.28 15.56 5.50
C GLU A 195 -1.41 16.16 4.38
N ALA A 196 -1.25 17.49 4.38
CA ALA A 196 -0.53 18.24 3.34
C ALA A 196 0.95 17.84 3.16
N SER A 197 1.59 17.23 4.16
CA SER A 197 2.96 16.69 4.02
C SER A 197 2.98 15.32 3.34
N ALA A 198 1.95 14.50 3.57
CA ALA A 198 1.87 13.13 3.07
C ALA A 198 1.54 13.07 1.56
N ILE A 199 0.92 14.12 1.01
CA ILE A 199 0.62 14.22 -0.43
C ILE A 199 1.86 14.59 -1.26
N GLN A 200 2.84 15.30 -0.70
CA GLN A 200 3.96 15.88 -1.47
C GLN A 200 4.83 14.84 -2.18
N MET A 201 5.02 13.66 -1.57
CA MET A 201 5.72 12.57 -2.23
C MET A 201 4.98 12.11 -3.49
N ARG A 202 3.64 12.04 -3.42
CA ARG A 202 2.80 11.63 -4.55
C ARG A 202 2.80 12.68 -5.65
N GLU A 203 2.73 13.96 -5.27
CA GLU A 203 2.87 15.10 -6.18
C GLU A 203 4.22 15.09 -6.88
N TRP A 204 5.30 14.85 -6.15
CA TRP A 204 6.65 14.76 -6.71
C TRP A 204 6.80 13.58 -7.67
N ILE A 205 6.28 12.40 -7.30
CA ILE A 205 6.27 11.22 -8.19
C ILE A 205 5.49 11.57 -9.47
N PHE A 206 4.31 12.16 -9.33
CA PHE A 206 3.52 12.56 -10.49
C PHE A 206 4.28 13.57 -11.36
N PHE A 207 4.88 14.60 -10.77
CA PHE A 207 5.66 15.62 -11.49
C PHE A 207 6.84 15.04 -12.27
N ARG A 208 7.59 14.11 -11.65
CA ARG A 208 8.84 13.59 -12.22
C ARG A 208 8.67 12.48 -13.23
N TYR A 209 7.68 11.60 -13.03
CA TYR A 209 7.57 10.35 -13.79
C TYR A 209 6.42 10.37 -14.80
N GLN A 210 6.11 11.53 -15.40
CA GLN A 210 5.00 11.66 -16.35
C GLN A 210 5.11 10.70 -17.54
N ARG A 211 6.32 10.55 -18.10
CA ARG A 211 6.54 9.64 -19.24
C ARG A 211 6.27 8.20 -18.85
N GLU A 212 6.85 7.76 -17.74
CA GLU A 212 6.73 6.40 -17.22
C GLU A 212 5.27 6.07 -16.87
N LEU A 213 4.52 7.02 -16.30
CA LEU A 213 3.09 6.87 -16.02
C LEU A 213 2.27 6.72 -17.31
N VAL A 214 2.54 7.54 -18.32
CA VAL A 214 1.86 7.48 -19.62
C VAL A 214 2.11 6.13 -20.31
N ASP A 215 3.37 5.70 -20.36
CA ASP A 215 3.76 4.42 -20.95
C ASP A 215 3.07 3.25 -20.24
N TYR A 216 3.08 3.27 -18.91
CA TYR A 216 2.42 2.27 -18.07
C TYR A 216 0.91 2.17 -18.34
N PHE A 217 0.20 3.30 -18.41
CA PHE A 217 -1.26 3.26 -18.65
C PHE A 217 -1.62 2.90 -20.09
N ASN A 218 -0.84 3.36 -21.08
CA ASN A 218 -1.03 2.96 -22.49
C ASN A 218 -0.82 1.45 -22.68
N ALA A 219 0.14 0.83 -21.96
CA ALA A 219 0.36 -0.61 -22.02
C ALA A 219 -0.76 -1.42 -21.34
N ARG A 220 -1.37 -0.91 -20.26
CA ARG A 220 -2.36 -1.65 -19.46
C ARG A 220 -3.81 -1.44 -19.86
N ARG A 221 -4.14 -0.38 -20.60
CA ARG A 221 -5.53 -0.03 -20.95
C ARG A 221 -5.71 0.05 -22.46
N ALA A 222 -5.84 -1.14 -23.08
CA ALA A 222 -6.06 -1.28 -24.51
C ALA A 222 -7.24 -0.41 -25.00
N GLY A 223 -7.05 0.26 -26.13
CA GLY A 223 -8.06 1.15 -26.72
C GLY A 223 -8.15 2.54 -26.08
N GLN A 224 -7.40 2.83 -25.02
CA GLN A 224 -7.29 4.17 -24.44
C GLN A 224 -5.92 4.78 -24.73
N LYS A 225 -5.91 6.06 -25.11
CA LYS A 225 -4.68 6.86 -25.23
C LYS A 225 -4.52 7.78 -24.02
N PHE A 226 -3.30 7.80 -23.49
CA PHE A 226 -2.83 8.67 -22.42
C PHE A 226 -1.71 9.57 -22.93
N GLY A 227 -1.65 10.78 -22.40
CA GLY A 227 -0.59 11.76 -22.58
C GLY A 227 -0.25 12.42 -21.24
N PRO A 228 0.87 13.15 -21.18
CA PRO A 228 1.28 13.83 -19.96
C PRO A 228 0.23 14.86 -19.53
N ALA A 229 0.24 15.25 -18.27
CA ALA A 229 -0.56 16.35 -17.78
C ALA A 229 -0.25 17.64 -18.55
N GLU A 230 -1.30 18.36 -18.97
CA GLU A 230 -1.15 19.61 -19.73
C GLU A 230 -0.71 20.78 -18.86
N ASN A 231 -1.19 20.82 -17.60
CA ASN A 231 -0.99 21.96 -16.69
C ASN A 231 -0.31 21.52 -15.40
N MET A 232 0.87 20.92 -15.50
CA MET A 232 1.60 20.42 -14.33
C MET A 232 1.88 21.55 -13.31
N PRO A 233 1.39 21.46 -12.05
CA PRO A 233 1.65 22.48 -11.05
C PRO A 233 3.14 22.54 -10.71
N THR A 234 3.75 23.73 -10.78
CA THR A 234 5.16 23.92 -10.40
C THR A 234 5.40 23.60 -8.93
N ALA A 235 4.38 23.78 -8.08
CA ALA A 235 4.39 23.41 -6.67
C ALA A 235 4.61 21.90 -6.44
N TYR A 236 4.40 21.04 -7.44
CA TYR A 236 4.68 19.61 -7.31
C TYR A 236 6.16 19.27 -7.49
N ASN A 237 6.99 20.22 -7.95
CA ASN A 237 8.43 20.06 -8.01
C ASN A 237 9.06 20.24 -6.62
N HIS A 238 8.61 19.44 -5.66
CA HIS A 238 9.12 19.42 -4.30
C HIS A 238 10.62 19.15 -4.30
N ASP A 239 11.35 19.81 -3.40
CA ASP A 239 12.77 19.57 -3.25
C ASP A 239 13.03 18.12 -2.81
N ARG A 240 13.82 17.40 -3.60
CA ARG A 240 14.08 15.97 -3.36
C ARG A 240 14.81 15.76 -2.03
N ALA A 241 15.76 16.63 -1.69
CA ALA A 241 16.52 16.51 -0.45
C ALA A 241 15.60 16.75 0.77
N GLN A 242 14.69 17.71 0.70
CA GLN A 242 13.69 17.95 1.73
C GLN A 242 12.68 16.81 1.85
N LEU A 243 12.24 16.22 0.74
CA LEU A 243 11.37 15.04 0.77
C LEU A 243 12.10 13.83 1.38
N GLN A 244 13.36 13.61 1.01
CA GLN A 244 14.19 12.56 1.59
C GLN A 244 14.45 12.80 3.07
N ALA A 245 14.77 14.03 3.48
CA ALA A 245 14.96 14.40 4.87
C ALA A 245 13.66 14.27 5.67
N ARG A 246 12.50 14.55 5.08
CA ARG A 246 11.20 14.35 5.75
C ARG A 246 10.81 12.90 5.85
N LEU A 247 10.99 12.11 4.79
CA LEU A 247 10.87 10.65 4.86
C LEU A 247 11.81 10.11 5.93
N HIS A 248 13.06 10.56 5.94
CA HIS A 248 14.04 10.24 6.97
C HIS A 248 13.50 10.60 8.34
N ASN A 249 13.18 11.85 8.64
CA ASN A 249 12.77 12.26 9.98
C ASN A 249 11.41 11.67 10.42
N THR A 250 10.52 11.33 9.49
CA THR A 250 9.22 10.71 9.79
C THR A 250 9.36 9.20 10.01
N LEU A 251 10.21 8.56 9.21
CA LEU A 251 10.36 7.11 9.20
C LEU A 251 11.50 6.67 10.11
N ARG A 252 12.68 7.30 10.06
CA ARG A 252 13.89 6.98 10.86
C ARG A 252 13.63 6.77 12.34
N PRO A 253 12.81 7.56 13.06
CA PRO A 253 12.50 7.29 14.46
C PRO A 253 11.71 5.97 14.67
N LYS A 254 11.04 5.48 13.62
CA LYS A 254 10.41 4.15 13.55
C LYS A 254 11.42 3.04 13.22
N PHE A 255 12.72 3.36 13.15
CA PHE A 255 13.82 2.41 12.95
C PHE A 255 14.72 2.32 14.18
N PRO A 256 15.00 1.09 14.66
CA PRO A 256 15.73 0.89 15.91
C PRO A 256 17.21 1.26 15.80
N ASN A 257 17.80 1.24 14.59
CA ASN A 257 19.21 1.58 14.35
C ASN A 257 19.45 1.99 12.88
N GLU A 258 20.67 2.46 12.60
CA GLU A 258 21.10 2.90 11.26
C GLU A 258 21.13 1.75 10.24
N ASP A 259 21.45 0.52 10.65
CA ASP A 259 21.48 -0.62 9.73
C ASP A 259 20.09 -0.94 9.18
N ALA A 260 19.08 -0.98 10.05
CA ALA A 260 17.69 -1.21 9.65
C ALA A 260 17.17 -0.08 8.74
N TRP A 261 17.57 1.16 9.01
CA TRP A 261 17.23 2.31 8.18
C TRP A 261 17.90 2.23 6.81
N THR A 262 19.18 1.86 6.77
CA THR A 262 19.97 1.71 5.54
C THR A 262 19.41 0.61 4.65
N GLN A 263 19.00 -0.52 5.21
CA GLN A 263 18.34 -1.61 4.46
C GLN A 263 17.01 -1.15 3.85
N PHE A 264 16.20 -0.39 4.58
CA PHE A 264 14.96 0.18 4.06
C PHE A 264 15.19 1.20 2.93
N ILE A 265 16.17 2.09 3.07
CA ILE A 265 16.56 3.00 2.00
C ILE A 265 17.06 2.25 0.76
N GLN A 266 17.77 1.13 0.94
CA GLN A 266 18.24 0.31 -0.17
C GLN A 266 17.10 -0.40 -0.90
N LEU A 267 16.06 -0.84 -0.18
CA LEU A 267 14.82 -1.37 -0.77
C LEU A 267 14.10 -0.31 -1.60
N LEU A 268 13.94 0.92 -1.09
CA LEU A 268 13.33 2.03 -1.84
C LEU A 268 14.06 2.39 -3.13
N LYS A 269 15.38 2.13 -3.24
CA LYS A 269 16.17 2.36 -4.47
C LYS A 269 15.99 1.27 -5.54
N THR A 270 15.39 0.14 -5.19
CA THR A 270 15.09 -0.97 -6.13
C THR A 270 13.68 -0.89 -6.73
N PHE A 271 12.98 0.20 -6.45
CA PHE A 271 11.74 0.62 -7.10
C PHE A 271 11.99 1.90 -7.91
#